data_AF-A0A971Q321-F1
#
_entry.id   AF-A0A971Q321-F1
#
_cell.length_a   1.000
_cell.length_b   1.000
_cell.length_c   1.000
_cell.angle_alpha   90.00
_cell.angle_beta   90.00
_cell.angle_gamma   90.00
#
_symmetry.space_group_name_H-M   'P 1'
#
loop_
_entity.id
_entity.type
_entity.pdbx_description
1 polymer ?
#
loop_
_entity_poly.entity_id
_entity_poly.type
_entity_poly.pdbx_seq_one_letter_code
_entity_poly.pdbx_strand_id
1 'polypeptide(L)'
;MQVTEVKVKLVDIRAERLKAFCTVTLDGEFVVRDIKVIDGASGPFVAMPSRKLADKCPRCGAKNHLRAKFCNECGTRLPDARVPKDDTGRVKLHADVAHPINPQCRQRIQDAVLDAYEKELERSKSPDYVPTRMDEDYGYDTGHEPEERGGTAKH
;
A
#
# COMPACT_ATOMS: atom_id res chain seq x y z
N MET A 1 20.94 -1.88 8.93
CA MET A 1 19.85 -1.18 8.23
C MET A 1 20.28 0.16 7.68
N GLN A 2 20.72 0.08 6.43
CA GLN A 2 20.95 1.15 5.48
C GLN A 2 19.95 0.96 4.34
N VAL A 3 19.45 2.06 3.78
CA VAL A 3 18.67 2.01 2.54
C VAL A 3 19.67 1.96 1.40
N THR A 4 19.75 0.83 0.71
CA THR A 4 20.75 0.58 -0.33
C THR A 4 20.25 0.96 -1.72
N GLU A 5 18.95 0.92 -1.95
CA GLU A 5 18.35 1.30 -3.23
C GLU A 5 16.93 1.84 -3.00
N VAL A 6 16.54 2.82 -3.82
CA VAL A 6 15.15 3.29 -3.92
C VAL A 6 14.77 3.38 -5.39
N LYS A 7 13.80 2.59 -5.82
CA LYS A 7 13.14 2.73 -7.12
C LYS A 7 11.92 3.61 -6.95
N VAL A 8 11.68 4.54 -7.88
CA VAL A 8 10.56 5.50 -7.83
C VAL A 8 9.73 5.41 -9.12
N LYS A 9 8.40 5.36 -8.97
CA LYS A 9 7.42 5.44 -10.05
C LYS A 9 6.53 6.63 -9.76
N LEU A 10 6.79 7.70 -10.50
CA LEU A 10 5.99 8.92 -10.41
C LEU A 10 4.54 8.64 -10.83
N VAL A 11 3.62 9.31 -10.16
CA VAL A 11 2.18 9.25 -10.43
C VAL A 11 1.75 10.65 -10.82
N ASP A 12 1.42 10.85 -12.10
CA ASP A 12 0.91 12.13 -12.59
C ASP A 12 -0.62 12.14 -12.51
N ILE A 13 -1.14 12.43 -11.32
CA ILE A 13 -2.57 12.70 -11.11
C ILE A 13 -2.70 14.08 -10.49
N ARG A 14 -3.05 15.07 -11.32
CA ARG A 14 -3.12 16.51 -10.97
C ARG A 14 -3.96 16.83 -9.73
N ALA A 15 -4.85 15.94 -9.29
CA ALA A 15 -5.79 16.17 -8.19
C ALA A 15 -5.53 15.31 -6.94
N GLU A 16 -4.56 14.39 -6.98
CA GLU A 16 -4.33 13.49 -5.85
C GLU A 16 -3.09 13.86 -5.03
N ARG A 17 -3.19 13.56 -3.74
CA ARG A 17 -2.08 13.72 -2.80
C ARG A 17 -0.97 12.70 -3.04
N LEU A 18 -1.25 11.59 -3.72
CA LEU A 18 -0.26 10.57 -4.05
C LEU A 18 0.63 11.06 -5.20
N LYS A 19 1.94 11.14 -4.97
CA LYS A 19 2.91 11.64 -5.95
C LYS A 19 3.77 10.54 -6.56
N ALA A 20 4.07 9.50 -5.80
CA ALA A 20 4.85 8.36 -6.30
C ALA A 20 4.59 7.09 -5.50
N PHE A 21 4.82 5.96 -6.16
CA PHE A 21 5.09 4.69 -5.51
C PHE A 21 6.60 4.44 -5.49
N CYS A 22 7.09 3.89 -4.39
CA CYS A 22 8.49 3.62 -4.14
C CYS A 22 8.68 2.17 -3.70
N THR A 23 9.77 1.59 -4.15
CA THR A 23 10.28 0.31 -3.67
C THR A 23 11.65 0.55 -3.06
N VAL A 24 11.83 0.12 -1.81
CA VAL A 24 13.06 0.35 -1.04
C VAL A 24 13.75 -0.98 -0.78
N THR A 25 15.04 -1.06 -1.09
CA THR A 25 15.90 -2.18 -0.72
C THR A 25 16.71 -1.79 0.52
N LEU A 26 16.67 -2.65 1.54
CA LEU A 26 17.34 -2.49 2.83
C LEU A 26 18.52 -3.45 2.90
N ASP A 27 19.69 -2.92 3.26
CA ASP A 27 20.96 -3.66 3.39
C ASP A 27 21.33 -4.53 2.16
N GLY A 28 20.72 -4.30 1.00
CA GLY A 28 20.90 -5.14 -0.20
C GLY A 28 20.20 -6.50 -0.14
N GLU A 29 19.42 -6.78 0.91
CA GLU A 29 18.94 -8.13 1.23
C GLU A 29 17.41 -8.21 1.37
N PHE A 30 16.73 -7.08 1.60
CA PHE A 30 15.29 -7.07 1.86
C PHE A 30 14.57 -5.94 1.13
N VAL A 31 13.48 -6.26 0.41
CA VAL A 31 12.73 -5.30 -0.40
C VAL A 31 11.36 -4.99 0.23
N VAL A 32 11.05 -3.71 0.39
CA VAL A 32 9.73 -3.21 0.80
C VAL A 32 9.09 -2.47 -0.37
N ARG A 33 8.00 -3.03 -0.89
CA ARG A 33 7.18 -2.44 -1.96
C ARG A 33 6.07 -1.57 -1.41
N ASP A 34 5.40 -0.84 -2.31
CA ASP A 34 4.20 -0.03 -2.03
C ASP A 34 4.39 1.06 -0.96
N ILE A 35 5.63 1.54 -0.79
CA ILE A 35 5.89 2.79 -0.07
C ILE A 35 5.38 3.94 -0.95
N LYS A 36 4.80 4.97 -0.35
CA LYS A 36 4.15 6.06 -1.09
C LYS A 36 4.76 7.40 -0.69
N VAL A 37 4.99 8.25 -1.67
CA VAL A 37 5.23 9.68 -1.43
C VAL A 37 3.89 10.40 -1.52
N ILE A 38 3.50 11.05 -0.42
CA ILE A 38 2.22 11.75 -0.29
C ILE A 38 2.48 13.22 0.01
N ASP A 39 1.78 14.09 -0.69
CA ASP A 39 1.79 15.52 -0.46
C ASP A 39 0.92 15.88 0.76
N GLY A 40 1.55 16.49 1.76
CA GLY A 40 0.95 16.88 3.03
C GLY A 40 0.89 18.39 3.20
N ALA A 41 0.26 18.85 4.28
CA ALA A 41 0.18 20.30 4.58
C ALA A 41 1.57 20.92 4.85
N SER A 42 2.50 20.13 5.39
CA SER A 42 3.88 20.53 5.68
C SER A 42 4.87 20.08 4.59
N GLY A 43 4.38 19.77 3.38
CA GLY A 43 5.15 19.23 2.27
C GLY A 43 5.07 17.70 2.12
N PRO A 44 5.82 17.14 1.15
CA PRO A 44 5.82 15.71 0.87
C PRO A 44 6.36 14.87 2.03
N PHE A 45 5.72 13.73 2.29
CA PHE A 45 6.14 12.78 3.31
C PHE A 45 5.95 11.34 2.83
N VAL A 46 6.60 10.40 3.53
CA VAL A 46 6.57 8.98 3.18
C VAL A 46 5.52 8.24 3.99
N ALA A 47 4.59 7.59 3.30
CA ALA A 47 3.63 6.68 3.88
C ALA A 47 4.04 5.22 3.62
N MET A 48 4.02 4.43 4.67
CA MET A 48 4.38 3.02 4.62
C MET A 48 3.32 2.18 3.87
N PRO A 49 3.70 1.00 3.35
CA PRO A 49 2.74 0.08 2.74
C PRO A 49 1.71 -0.34 3.78
N SER A 50 0.43 -0.29 3.40
CA SER A 50 -0.67 -0.59 4.31
C SER A 50 -1.70 -1.50 3.65
N ARG A 51 -2.33 -2.35 4.47
CA ARG A 51 -3.43 -3.23 4.06
C ARG A 51 -4.72 -2.83 4.76
N LYS A 52 -5.85 -3.03 4.07
CA LYS A 52 -7.18 -2.95 4.71
C LYS A 52 -7.32 -4.08 5.72
N LEU A 53 -7.80 -3.75 6.91
CA LEU A 53 -8.11 -4.72 7.93
C LEU A 53 -9.41 -5.46 7.59
N ALA A 54 -9.45 -6.72 7.99
CA ALA A 54 -10.54 -7.63 7.73
C ALA A 54 -10.74 -8.57 8.92
N ASP A 55 -11.96 -9.04 9.10
CA ASP A 55 -12.38 -10.01 10.10
C ASP A 55 -13.07 -11.22 9.45
N LYS A 56 -13.39 -12.23 10.25
CA LYS A 56 -14.08 -13.43 9.78
C LYS A 56 -15.57 -13.34 10.09
N CYS A 57 -16.40 -13.77 9.14
CA CYS A 57 -17.83 -13.91 9.35
C CYS A 57 -18.10 -14.95 10.46
N PRO A 58 -18.93 -14.64 11.48
CA PRO A 58 -19.24 -15.59 12.55
C PRO A 58 -20.08 -16.79 12.08
N ARG A 59 -20.70 -16.71 10.89
CA ARG A 59 -21.53 -17.79 10.34
C ARG A 59 -20.75 -18.74 9.43
N CYS A 60 -20.03 -18.22 8.44
CA CYS A 60 -19.35 -19.04 7.43
C CYS A 60 -17.82 -18.94 7.47
N GLY A 61 -17.23 -18.10 8.32
CA GLY A 61 -15.77 -17.93 8.42
C GLY A 61 -15.12 -17.08 7.33
N ALA A 62 -15.88 -16.67 6.30
CA ALA A 62 -15.40 -15.84 5.19
C ALA A 62 -14.72 -14.54 5.65
N LYS A 63 -13.70 -14.10 4.92
CA LYS A 63 -12.96 -12.87 5.22
C LYS A 63 -13.71 -11.64 4.69
N ASN A 64 -14.03 -10.70 5.58
CA ASN A 64 -14.79 -9.49 5.26
C ASN A 64 -14.02 -8.25 5.72
N HIS A 65 -14.10 -7.15 4.97
CA HIS A 65 -13.49 -5.90 5.45
C HIS A 65 -14.26 -5.36 6.66
N LEU A 66 -13.56 -4.68 7.57
CA LEU A 66 -14.15 -4.25 8.86
C LEU A 66 -15.41 -3.37 8.74
N ARG A 67 -15.57 -2.64 7.63
CA ARG A 67 -16.78 -1.82 7.34
C ARG A 67 -17.97 -2.59 6.73
N ALA A 68 -17.83 -3.89 6.47
CA ALA A 68 -18.88 -4.66 5.80
C ALA A 68 -20.11 -4.81 6.72
N LYS A 69 -21.29 -4.43 6.25
CA LYS A 69 -22.56 -4.65 6.97
C LYS A 69 -23.08 -6.07 6.81
N PHE A 70 -22.74 -6.71 5.68
CA PHE A 70 -23.13 -8.07 5.34
C PHE A 70 -21.90 -8.85 4.91
N CYS A 71 -21.94 -10.17 5.10
CA CYS A 71 -20.89 -11.06 4.62
C CYS A 71 -20.92 -11.07 3.09
N ASN A 72 -19.74 -10.87 2.47
CA ASN A 72 -19.54 -10.89 1.02
C ASN A 72 -19.75 -12.28 0.39
N GLU A 73 -19.94 -13.32 1.21
CA GLU A 73 -20.08 -14.69 0.75
C GLU A 73 -21.45 -15.27 1.13
N CYS A 74 -21.77 -15.37 2.43
CA CYS A 74 -23.07 -15.94 2.87
C CYS A 74 -24.19 -14.90 3.08
N GLY A 75 -23.94 -13.61 2.82
CA GLY A 75 -24.95 -12.54 2.97
C GLY A 75 -25.41 -12.22 4.40
N THR A 76 -24.89 -12.90 5.42
CA THR A 76 -25.33 -12.71 6.81
C THR A 76 -24.95 -11.33 7.32
N ARG A 77 -25.85 -10.67 8.06
CA ARG A 77 -25.57 -9.37 8.69
C ARG A 77 -24.44 -9.53 9.70
N LEU A 78 -23.41 -8.73 9.54
CA LEU A 78 -22.24 -8.75 10.41
C LEU A 78 -22.40 -7.69 11.54
N PRO A 79 -21.94 -7.96 12.77
CA PRO A 79 -22.10 -7.04 13.93
C PRO A 79 -21.44 -5.66 13.77
N ASP A 80 -22.13 -4.56 14.06
CA ASP A 80 -21.60 -3.19 13.81
C ASP A 80 -20.37 -2.82 14.70
N ALA A 81 -20.18 -3.48 15.85
CA ALA A 81 -19.11 -3.21 16.81
C ALA A 81 -17.78 -3.94 16.53
N ARG A 82 -17.53 -4.38 15.31
CA ARG A 82 -16.33 -5.17 14.94
C ARG A 82 -15.07 -4.34 14.73
N VAL A 83 -15.21 -3.03 14.58
CA VAL A 83 -14.07 -2.18 14.26
C VAL A 83 -13.46 -1.60 15.53
N PRO A 84 -12.17 -1.86 15.81
CA PRO A 84 -11.49 -1.23 16.92
C PRO A 84 -11.54 0.29 16.79
N LYS A 85 -11.99 0.94 17.86
CA LYS A 85 -11.92 2.39 18.00
C LYS A 85 -10.68 2.70 18.83
N ASP A 86 -9.92 3.71 18.41
CA ASP A 86 -8.89 4.28 19.27
C ASP A 86 -9.52 5.13 20.39
N ASP A 87 -8.70 5.64 21.31
CA ASP A 87 -9.13 6.46 22.45
C ASP A 87 -9.85 7.75 22.01
N THR A 88 -9.69 8.16 20.76
CA THR A 88 -10.37 9.32 20.15
C THR A 88 -11.67 8.95 19.45
N GLY A 89 -12.07 7.67 19.48
CA GLY A 89 -13.26 7.14 18.83
C GLY A 89 -13.10 6.92 17.32
N ARG A 90 -11.90 7.13 16.75
CA ARG A 90 -11.64 6.89 15.33
C ARG A 90 -11.43 5.41 15.06
N VAL A 91 -11.99 5.00 13.95
CA VAL A 91 -12.05 3.62 13.48
C VAL A 91 -10.75 3.31 12.72
N LYS A 92 -9.93 2.39 13.23
CA LYS A 92 -8.70 1.96 12.54
C LYS A 92 -9.04 0.93 11.47
N LEU A 93 -9.03 1.35 10.19
CA LEU A 93 -9.42 0.52 9.04
C LEU A 93 -8.23 -0.08 8.27
N HIS A 94 -7.07 0.53 8.45
CA HIS A 94 -5.84 0.14 7.78
C HIS A 94 -4.77 -0.11 8.84
N ALA A 95 -3.85 -1.01 8.51
CA ALA A 95 -2.64 -1.22 9.27
C ALA A 95 -1.46 -1.30 8.30
N ASP A 96 -0.35 -0.70 8.71
CA ASP A 96 0.88 -0.78 7.97
C ASP A 96 1.40 -2.22 7.98
N VAL A 97 1.80 -2.71 6.81
CA VAL A 97 2.40 -4.04 6.62
C VAL A 97 3.85 -4.00 7.08
N ALA A 98 4.55 -2.90 6.79
CA ALA A 98 5.90 -2.63 7.26
C ALA A 98 5.92 -1.24 7.91
N HIS A 99 6.61 -1.07 9.03
CA HIS A 99 6.80 0.25 9.63
C HIS A 99 8.12 0.32 10.42
N PRO A 100 8.80 1.47 10.42
CA PRO A 100 9.97 1.67 11.26
C PRO A 100 9.56 1.70 12.73
N ILE A 101 10.28 0.95 13.57
CA ILE A 101 10.02 0.86 15.02
C ILE A 101 10.42 2.15 15.74
N ASN A 102 11.53 2.77 15.34
CA ASN A 102 12.08 3.95 16.01
C ASN A 102 12.13 5.20 15.09
N PRO A 103 12.15 6.41 15.67
CA PRO A 103 12.16 7.66 14.90
C PRO A 103 13.38 7.80 13.98
N GLN A 104 14.55 7.32 14.42
CA GLN A 104 15.79 7.40 13.63
C GLN A 104 15.72 6.58 12.34
N CYS A 105 15.08 5.41 12.40
CA CYS A 105 14.83 4.57 11.22
C CYS A 105 13.80 5.22 10.30
N ARG A 106 12.73 5.80 10.86
CA ARG A 106 11.74 6.56 10.10
C ARG A 106 12.37 7.69 9.31
N GLN A 107 13.21 8.50 9.97
CA GLN A 107 13.89 9.63 9.33
C GLN A 107 14.78 9.15 8.18
N ARG A 108 15.59 8.12 8.41
CA ARG A 108 16.46 7.54 7.38
C ARG A 108 15.71 7.05 6.14
N ILE A 109 14.60 6.33 6.33
CA ILE A 109 13.76 5.88 5.20
C ILE A 109 13.13 7.09 4.50
N GLN A 110 12.62 8.04 5.26
CA GLN A 110 11.97 9.22 4.70
C GLN A 110 12.93 10.03 3.83
N ASP A 111 14.11 10.34 4.35
CA ASP A 111 15.10 11.16 3.64
C ASP A 111 15.58 10.46 2.37
N ALA A 112 15.91 9.16 2.45
CA ALA A 112 16.35 8.39 1.29
C ALA A 112 15.28 8.31 0.18
N VAL A 113 14.00 8.16 0.55
CA VAL A 113 12.91 8.08 -0.42
C VAL A 113 12.59 9.44 -1.03
N LEU A 114 12.59 10.51 -0.23
CA LEU A 114 12.31 11.87 -0.73
C LEU A 114 13.43 12.37 -1.65
N ASP A 115 14.69 12.11 -1.31
CA ASP A 115 15.85 12.43 -2.16
C ASP A 115 15.77 11.69 -3.51
N ALA A 116 15.47 10.39 -3.50
CA ALA A 116 15.28 9.62 -4.73
C ALA A 116 14.08 10.11 -5.55
N TYR A 117 13.00 10.52 -4.89
CA TYR A 117 11.82 11.07 -5.55
C TYR A 117 12.11 12.41 -6.25
N GLU A 118 12.85 13.31 -5.60
CA GLU A 118 13.23 14.59 -6.20
C GLU A 118 14.11 14.40 -7.42
N LYS A 119 15.13 13.52 -7.33
CA LYS A 119 15.97 13.16 -8.48
C LYS A 119 15.17 12.58 -9.63
N GLU A 120 14.20 11.71 -9.35
CA GLU A 120 13.34 11.15 -10.40
C GLU A 120 12.43 12.21 -11.03
N LEU A 121 11.93 13.16 -10.23
CA LEU A 121 11.13 14.28 -10.72
C LEU A 121 11.94 15.23 -11.61
N GLU A 122 13.23 15.39 -11.35
CA GLU A 122 14.13 16.13 -12.24
C GLU A 122 14.39 15.37 -13.53
N ARG A 123 14.68 14.07 -13.44
CA ARG A 123 14.86 13.19 -14.61
C ARG A 123 13.63 13.20 -15.51
N SER A 124 12.43 13.24 -14.94
CA SER A 124 11.17 13.24 -15.70
C SER A 124 10.92 14.50 -16.52
N LYS A 125 11.67 15.58 -16.28
CA LYS A 125 11.58 16.81 -17.09
C LYS A 125 12.37 16.71 -18.39
N SER A 126 13.26 15.72 -18.51
CA SER A 126 14.04 15.49 -19.73
C SER A 126 13.16 14.94 -20.85
N PRO A 127 13.31 15.40 -22.11
CA PRO A 127 12.55 14.88 -23.25
C PRO A 127 12.80 13.39 -23.53
N ASP A 128 13.96 12.86 -23.14
CA ASP A 128 14.35 11.45 -23.31
C ASP A 128 14.00 10.57 -22.10
N TYR A 129 13.15 11.07 -21.20
CA TYR A 129 12.80 10.33 -20.00
C TYR A 129 11.97 9.08 -20.32
N VAL A 130 12.48 7.94 -19.84
CA VAL A 130 11.74 6.67 -19.83
C VAL A 130 11.46 6.30 -18.38
N PRO A 131 10.18 6.17 -17.97
CA PRO A 131 9.83 5.76 -16.62
C PRO A 131 10.41 4.39 -16.26
N THR A 132 10.92 4.27 -15.03
CA THR A 132 11.40 2.99 -14.50
C THR A 132 10.25 1.99 -14.38
N ARG A 133 10.35 0.84 -15.05
CA ARG A 133 9.40 -0.28 -14.89
C ARG A 133 9.69 -1.01 -13.59
N MET A 134 8.74 -1.00 -12.66
CA MET A 134 8.89 -1.65 -11.34
C MET A 134 8.52 -3.14 -11.33
N ASP A 135 7.73 -3.57 -12.32
CA ASP A 135 7.08 -4.88 -12.33
C ASP A 135 7.96 -5.99 -12.96
N GLU A 136 9.14 -5.64 -13.52
CA GLU A 136 9.98 -6.57 -14.30
C GLU A 136 11.09 -7.27 -13.49
N ASP A 137 11.40 -6.84 -12.26
CA ASP A 137 12.63 -7.25 -11.57
C ASP A 137 12.46 -8.41 -10.56
N TYR A 138 11.23 -8.78 -10.22
CA TYR A 138 10.96 -9.88 -9.30
C TYR A 138 9.73 -10.64 -9.77
N GLY A 139 9.95 -11.64 -10.63
CA GLY A 139 8.93 -12.58 -11.08
C GLY A 139 8.38 -13.44 -9.95
N TYR A 140 7.64 -12.82 -9.03
CA TYR A 140 6.74 -13.55 -8.15
C TYR A 140 5.55 -13.96 -9.01
N ASP A 141 5.48 -15.25 -9.31
CA ASP A 141 4.27 -15.94 -9.70
C ASP A 141 3.19 -15.62 -8.66
N THR A 142 2.44 -14.54 -8.89
CA THR A 142 1.16 -14.37 -8.22
C THR A 142 0.26 -15.39 -8.88
N GLY A 143 0.30 -16.62 -8.37
CA GLY A 143 -0.68 -17.68 -8.58
C GLY A 143 -2.06 -17.27 -8.07
N HIS A 144 -2.52 -16.10 -8.50
CA HIS A 144 -3.91 -15.74 -8.48
C HIS A 144 -4.52 -16.49 -9.64
N GLU A 145 -4.84 -17.77 -9.39
CA GLU A 145 -5.85 -18.43 -10.20
C GLU A 145 -7.05 -17.45 -10.27
N PRO A 146 -7.51 -17.08 -11.47
CA PRO A 146 -8.82 -16.49 -11.56
C PRO A 146 -9.77 -17.58 -11.07
N GLU A 147 -10.45 -17.35 -9.93
CA GLU A 147 -11.65 -18.13 -9.63
C GLU A 147 -12.55 -18.00 -10.86
N GLU A 148 -12.65 -19.09 -11.61
CA GLU A 148 -13.56 -19.17 -12.74
C GLU A 148 -14.93 -18.81 -12.20
N ARG A 149 -15.46 -17.68 -12.66
CA ARG A 149 -16.88 -17.35 -12.50
C ARG A 149 -17.66 -18.38 -13.32
N GLY A 150 -17.90 -19.55 -12.71
CA GLY A 150 -18.85 -20.54 -13.15
C GLY A 150 -20.24 -19.97 -13.00
N GLY A 151 -20.66 -19.17 -13.98
CA GLY A 151 -22.06 -18.89 -14.20
C GLY A 151 -22.76 -20.17 -14.63
N THR A 152 -23.79 -20.57 -13.90
CA THR A 152 -24.91 -21.27 -14.50
C THR A 152 -26.18 -20.55 -14.12
N ALA A 153 -26.61 -19.65 -15.00
CA ALA A 153 -28.02 -19.35 -15.17
C ALA A 153 -28.71 -20.63 -15.66
N LYS A 154 -29.67 -21.15 -14.90
CA LYS A 154 -30.73 -22.03 -15.42
C LYS A 154 -32.03 -21.74 -14.66
N HIS A 155 -32.96 -21.15 -15.42
CA HIS A 155 -34.42 -21.20 -15.38
C HIS A 155 -35.12 -21.15 -14.02
#